data_AF-A0A401QA09-F1
#
_entry.id   AF-A0A401QA09-F1
#
_cell.length_a   1.000
_cell.length_b   1.000
_cell.length_c   1.000
_cell.angle_alpha   90.00
_cell.angle_beta   90.00
_cell.angle_gamma   90.00
#
_symmetry.space_group_name_H-M   'P 1'
#
loop_
_entity.id
_entity.type
_entity.pdbx_description
1 polymer ?
#
loop_
_entity_poly.entity_id
_entity_poly.type
_entity_poly.pdbx_seq_one_letter_code
_entity_poly.pdbx_strand_id
1 'polypeptide(L)' 'MWPGDMEAIFSQLKKLNTRWFSKGSRPFIYQEVIDLGGEAVQSSQYFGLGRVTEFKYSAKLSTVVRRWNGEKMAYLR' A
#
# COMPACT_ATOMS: atom_id res chain seq x y z
N MET A 1 12.83 2.85 2.62
CA MET A 1 13.46 2.33 3.86
C MET A 1 13.51 0.83 3.75
N TRP A 2 14.49 0.14 4.32
CA TRP A 2 14.52 -1.32 4.23
C TRP A 2 13.33 -1.93 4.98
N PRO A 3 12.69 -3.00 4.46
CA PRO A 3 11.60 -3.67 5.16
C PRO A 3 11.96 -4.08 6.60
N GLY A 4 13.20 -4.55 6.81
CA GLY A 4 13.67 -4.92 8.15
C GLY A 4 13.75 -3.75 9.14
N ASP A 5 14.13 -2.56 8.68
CA ASP A 5 14.15 -1.37 9.54
C ASP A 5 12.72 -0.96 9.94
N MET A 6 11.79 -1.03 8.99
CA MET A 6 10.37 -0.75 9.23
C MET A 6 9.78 -1.78 10.20
N GLU A 7 10.11 -3.05 10.07
CA GLU A 7 9.72 -4.10 11.00
C GLU A 7 10.23 -3.81 12.43
N ALA A 8 11.51 -3.45 12.55
CA ALA A 8 12.12 -3.11 13.82
C ALA A 8 11.42 -1.92 14.51
N ILE A 9 11.01 -0.90 13.75
CA ILE A 9 10.24 0.24 14.26
C ILE A 9 8.82 -0.19 14.64
N PHE A 10 8.12 -0.92 13.77
CA PHE A 10 6.73 -1.31 13.99
C PHE A 10 6.54 -2.30 15.13
N SER A 11 7.55 -3.13 15.42
CA SER A 11 7.57 -4.03 16.57
C SER A 11 7.48 -3.31 17.92
N GLN A 12 7.90 -2.04 17.96
CA GLN A 12 7.93 -1.21 19.17
C GLN A 12 6.67 -0.36 19.37
N LEU A 13 5.71 -0.41 18.42
CA LEU A 13 4.50 0.39 18.52
C LEU A 13 3.58 -0.10 19.65
N LYS A 14 3.09 0.86 20.43
CA LYS A 14 2.02 0.62 21.40
C LYS A 14 0.73 0.23 20.66
N LYS A 15 -0.11 -0.55 21.32
CA LYS A 15 -1.50 -0.79 20.87
C LYS A 15 -2.30 0.52 20.97
N LEU A 16 -3.40 0.60 20.22
CA LEU A 16 -4.32 1.74 20.27
C LEU A 16 -4.93 1.88 21.66
N ASN A 17 -5.28 3.10 22.04
CA ASN A 17 -5.85 3.38 23.35
C ASN A 17 -7.21 2.68 23.54
N THR A 18 -7.49 2.22 24.75
CA THR A 18 -8.71 1.47 25.06
C THR A 18 -9.93 2.33 25.36
N ARG A 19 -9.79 3.67 25.28
CA ARG A 19 -10.91 4.59 25.44
C ARG A 19 -11.85 4.52 24.25
N TRP A 20 -11.31 4.35 23.04
CA TRP A 20 -12.08 4.30 21.80
C TRP A 20 -11.92 2.99 21.02
N PHE A 21 -10.88 2.19 21.30
CA PHE A 21 -10.60 0.95 20.57
C PHE A 21 -10.67 -0.27 21.50
N SER A 22 -10.98 -1.44 20.94
CA SER A 22 -10.95 -2.70 21.70
C SER A 22 -9.53 -3.00 22.17
N LYS A 23 -9.41 -3.62 23.35
CA LYS A 23 -8.12 -4.01 23.94
C LYS A 23 -7.31 -4.85 22.96
N GLY A 24 -6.05 -4.47 22.74
CA GLY A 24 -5.14 -5.19 21.84
C GLY A 24 -5.18 -4.74 20.38
N SER A 25 -6.07 -3.80 20.01
CA SER A 25 -6.11 -3.20 18.67
C SER A 25 -4.73 -2.66 18.26
N ARG A 26 -4.21 -3.12 17.12
CA ARG A 26 -2.96 -2.63 16.55
C ARG A 26 -3.22 -1.39 15.69
N PRO A 27 -2.27 -0.44 15.61
CA PRO A 27 -2.37 0.64 14.64
C PRO A 27 -2.45 0.07 13.22
N PHE A 28 -3.30 0.68 12.39
CA PHE A 28 -3.37 0.38 10.97
C PHE A 28 -2.18 1.04 10.27
N ILE A 29 -1.44 0.25 9.49
CA ILE A 29 -0.24 0.69 8.80
C ILE A 29 -0.48 0.60 7.30
N TYR A 30 -0.19 1.69 6.60
CA TYR A 30 -0.02 1.73 5.15
C TYR A 30 1.31 2.42 4.84
N GLN A 31 2.03 1.87 3.87
CA GLN A 31 3.36 2.34 3.47
C GLN A 31 3.26 3.01 2.10
N GLU A 32 3.79 4.21 1.99
CA GLU A 32 3.94 4.86 0.68
C GLU A 32 5.07 4.17 -0.09
N VAL A 33 4.72 3.38 -1.11
CA VAL A 33 5.67 2.64 -1.95
C VAL A 33 5.23 2.82 -3.39
N ILE A 34 5.91 3.70 -4.11
CA ILE A 34 5.65 3.91 -5.54
C ILE A 34 6.26 2.74 -6.29
N ASP A 35 5.43 1.77 -6.67
CA ASP A 35 5.79 0.65 -7.52
C ASP A 35 4.92 0.69 -8.77
N LEU A 36 5.48 1.16 -9.89
CA LEU A 36 4.86 1.13 -11.22
C LEU A 36 5.39 -0.01 -12.10
N GLY A 37 6.22 -0.90 -11.54
CA GLY A 37 6.97 -1.93 -12.27
C GLY A 37 8.25 -1.40 -12.93
N GLY A 38 9.20 -2.29 -13.23
CA GLY A 38 10.47 -1.95 -13.89
C GLY A 38 11.60 -1.50 -12.96
N GLU A 39 11.36 -1.45 -11.65
CA GLU A 39 12.35 -1.09 -10.64
C GLU A 39 12.73 -2.28 -9.75
N ALA A 40 13.87 -2.21 -9.07
CA ALA A 40 14.36 -3.29 -8.21
C ALA A 40 13.57 -3.43 -6.90
N VAL A 41 12.98 -2.34 -6.41
CA VAL A 41 12.13 -2.32 -5.22
C VAL A 41 10.70 -2.66 -5.63
N GLN A 42 10.08 -3.60 -4.93
CA GLN A 42 8.71 -4.04 -5.18
C GLN A 42 7.86 -3.83 -3.93
N SER A 43 6.61 -3.44 -4.11
CA SER A 43 5.69 -3.20 -2.99
C SER A 43 5.43 -4.47 -2.16
N SER A 44 5.53 -5.64 -2.79
CA SER A 44 5.43 -6.97 -2.18
C SER A 44 6.42 -7.20 -1.04
N GLN A 45 7.58 -6.53 -1.06
CA GLN A 45 8.59 -6.60 -0.01
C GLN A 45 8.10 -6.07 1.34
N TYR A 46 7.00 -5.31 1.36
CA TYR A 46 6.47 -4.63 2.53
C TYR A 46 5.13 -5.22 3.03
N PHE A 47 4.60 -6.26 2.38
CA PHE A 47 3.27 -6.82 2.69
C PHE A 47 3.15 -7.42 4.10
N GLY A 48 4.25 -7.94 4.66
CA GLY A 48 4.29 -8.46 6.03
C GLY A 48 4.10 -7.39 7.11
N LEU A 49 4.27 -6.11 6.74
CA LEU A 49 4.34 -4.99 7.69
C LEU A 49 3.04 -4.17 7.75
N GLY A 50 2.17 -4.33 6.76
CA GLY A 50 0.94 -3.56 6.62
C GLY A 50 0.51 -3.46 5.16
N ARG A 51 -0.40 -2.53 4.87
CA ARG A 51 -0.77 -2.23 3.50
C ARG A 51 0.32 -1.42 2.79
N VAL A 52 0.20 -1.35 1.48
CA VAL A 52 0.98 -0.46 0.61
C VAL A 52 0.03 0.40 -0.22
N THR A 53 0.54 1.52 -0.69
CA THR A 53 -0.15 2.38 -1.66
C THR A 53 -0.05 1.77 -3.06
N GLU A 54 -1.19 1.49 -3.69
CA GLU A 54 -1.23 0.87 -5.02
C GLU A 54 -1.27 1.95 -6.11
N PHE A 55 -0.10 2.48 -6.47
CA PHE A 55 0.02 3.53 -7.49
C PHE A 55 -0.39 3.06 -8.89
N LYS A 56 -0.33 1.75 -9.19
CA LYS A 56 -0.83 1.23 -10.48
C LYS A 56 -2.34 1.42 -10.58
N TYR A 57 -3.07 1.46 -9.46
CA TYR A 57 -4.52 1.66 -9.46
C TYR A 57 -4.91 2.97 -10.15
N SER A 58 -4.39 4.10 -9.65
CA SER A 58 -4.72 5.42 -10.19
C SER A 58 -4.12 5.63 -11.59
N ALA A 59 -2.90 5.13 -11.83
CA ALA A 59 -2.26 5.18 -13.14
C ALA A 59 -3.11 4.47 -14.20
N LYS A 60 -3.49 3.21 -13.96
CA LYS A 60 -4.34 2.42 -14.87
C LYS A 60 -5.74 2.97 -15.01
N LEU A 61 -6.35 3.43 -13.92
CA LEU A 61 -7.69 4.02 -14.00
C LEU A 61 -7.67 5.30 -14.86
N SER A 62 -6.64 6.13 -14.74
CA SER A 62 -6.46 7.33 -15.55
C SER A 62 -6.33 7.00 -17.05
N THR A 63 -5.55 5.98 -17.41
CA THR A 63 -5.41 5.59 -18.83
C THR A 63 -6.73 5.11 -19.42
N VAL A 64 -7.51 4.32 -18.66
CA VAL A 64 -8.82 3.83 -19.07
C VAL A 64 -9.83 4.97 -19.24
N VAL A 65 -9.97 5.84 -18.23
CA VAL A 65 -10.95 6.94 -18.26
C VAL A 65 -10.65 7.94 -19.38
N ARG A 66 -9.36 8.21 -19.63
CA ARG A 66 -8.92 9.12 -20.70
C ARG A 66 -8.90 8.47 -22.09
N ARG A 67 -9.20 7.17 -22.19
CA ARG A 67 -9.13 6.37 -23.43
C ARG A 67 -7.75 6.41 -24.10
N TRP A 68 -6.70 6.53 -23.29
CA TRP A 68 -5.34 6.51 -23.80
C TRP A 68 -5.00 5.12 -24.34
N ASN A 69 -4.19 5.09 -25.41
CA ASN A 69 -3.71 3.84 -26.02
C ASN A 69 -4.83 2.84 -26.39
N GLY A 70 -6.04 3.34 -26.68
CA GLY A 70 -7.19 2.51 -27.02
C GLY A 70 -7.85 1.78 -25.84
N GLU A 71 -7.51 2.13 -24.59
CA GLU A 71 -8.16 1.57 -23.40
C GLU A 71 -9.61 2.02 -23.26
N LYS A 72 -10.43 1.16 -22.63
CA LYS A 72 -11.88 1.33 -22.54
C LYS A 72 -12.39 0.88 -21.18
N MET A 73 -13.45 1.54 -20.68
CA MET A 73 -14.09 1.18 -19.41
C MET A 73 -14.52 -0.30 -19.36
N ALA A 74 -14.88 -0.91 -20.50
CA ALA A 74 -15.22 -2.33 -20.60
C ALA A 74 -14.05 -3.30 -20.28
N TYR A 75 -12.82 -2.80 -20.17
CA TYR A 75 -11.66 -3.57 -19.72
C TYR A 75 -11.52 -3.62 -18.20
N LEU A 76 -12.25 -2.76 -17.47
CA LEU A 76 -12.40 -2.86 -16.02
C LEU A 76 -13.43 -3.96 -15.76
N ARG A 77 -12.97 -5.08 -15.21
CA ARG A 77 -13.81 -6.21 -14.80
C ARG A 77 -13.62 -6.47 -13.32
#